data_AF-A0A5C4T6Y6-F1
#
_entry.id   AF-A0A5C4T6Y6-F1
#
_cell.length_a   1.000
_cell.length_b   1.000
_cell.length_c   1.000
_cell.angle_alpha   90.00
_cell.angle_beta   90.00
_cell.angle_gamma   90.00
#
_symmetry.space_group_name_H-M   'P 1'
#
loop_
_entity.id
_entity.type
_entity.pdbx_description
1 polymer ?
#
loop_
_entity_poly.entity_id
_entity_poly.type
_entity_poly.pdbx_seq_one_letter_code
_entity_poly.pdbx_strand_id
1 'polypeptide(L)'
;MTKTSTNTDTCSIPLRAVVVGAGNRSKTYASYALTHPDELQIVGVIDPEEIRRHRLASGGGWLFFRDDKAPEGAGTRCLTHCLIEAECLYSARRQYVELNRWGVYVWRSIEHLRPEPSVEQKLD
;
A
#
# COMPACT_ATOMS: atom_id res chain seq x y z
N MET A 1 16.27 -22.90 -45.25
CA MET A 1 14.87 -22.42 -45.16
C MET A 1 14.61 -22.04 -43.71
N THR A 2 14.09 -20.84 -43.55
CA THR A 2 14.05 -19.93 -42.40
C THR A 2 13.47 -20.51 -41.10
N LYS A 3 14.21 -20.35 -40.00
CA LYS A 3 13.68 -20.42 -38.63
C LYS A 3 12.79 -19.21 -38.42
N THR A 4 11.49 -19.43 -38.26
CA THR A 4 10.55 -18.38 -37.87
C THR A 4 10.69 -18.15 -36.37
N SER A 5 11.55 -17.21 -35.98
CA SER A 5 11.63 -16.68 -34.62
C SER A 5 10.43 -15.74 -34.43
N THR A 6 9.39 -16.20 -33.74
CA THR A 6 8.32 -15.30 -33.28
C THR A 6 8.84 -14.56 -32.05
N ASN A 7 9.64 -13.51 -32.30
CA ASN A 7 9.87 -12.46 -31.31
C ASN A 7 8.53 -11.80 -31.02
N THR A 8 7.88 -12.23 -29.95
CA THR A 8 6.91 -11.39 -29.28
C THR A 8 7.69 -10.59 -28.25
N ASP A 9 8.29 -9.49 -28.71
CA ASP A 9 8.72 -8.40 -27.84
C ASP A 9 7.45 -7.80 -27.21
N THR A 10 6.92 -8.47 -26.19
CA THR A 10 6.06 -7.79 -25.24
C THR A 10 6.99 -6.92 -24.42
N CYS A 11 7.09 -5.63 -24.78
CA CYS A 11 7.45 -4.60 -23.82
C CYS A 11 6.33 -4.62 -22.76
N SER A 12 6.49 -5.52 -21.78
CA SER A 12 5.47 -5.84 -20.80
C SER A 12 5.27 -4.65 -19.89
N ILE A 13 4.04 -4.14 -19.83
CA ILE A 13 3.67 -3.11 -18.87
C ILE A 13 3.95 -3.70 -17.47
N PRO A 14 4.76 -3.05 -16.63
CA PRO A 14 5.10 -3.56 -15.31
C PRO A 14 3.83 -3.78 -14.47
N LEU A 15 3.85 -4.83 -13.66
CA LEU A 15 2.77 -5.09 -12.71
C LEU A 15 2.71 -3.95 -11.69
N ARG A 16 1.54 -3.33 -11.54
CA ARG A 16 1.32 -2.27 -10.55
C ARG A 16 0.65 -2.87 -9.31
N ALA A 17 1.26 -2.69 -8.15
CA ALA A 17 0.81 -3.25 -6.89
C ALA A 17 0.68 -2.20 -5.79
N VAL A 18 -0.24 -2.42 -4.87
CA VAL A 18 -0.39 -1.64 -3.64
C VAL A 18 0.04 -2.50 -2.46
N VAL A 19 0.82 -1.94 -1.54
CA VAL A 19 1.20 -2.58 -0.28
C VAL A 19 0.13 -2.31 0.76
N VAL A 20 -0.43 -3.37 1.34
CA VAL A 20 -1.28 -3.31 2.54
C VAL A 20 -0.46 -3.84 3.71
N GLY A 21 -0.03 -2.94 4.60
CA GLY A 21 0.84 -3.22 5.74
C GLY A 21 2.33 -2.97 5.44
N ALA A 22 2.85 -1.87 5.96
CA ALA A 22 4.25 -1.46 5.85
C ALA A 22 5.13 -2.19 6.90
N GLY A 23 5.15 -3.52 6.83
CA GLY A 23 5.95 -4.41 7.68
C GLY A 23 7.24 -4.88 7.00
N ASN A 24 8.01 -5.77 7.65
CA ASN A 24 9.27 -6.25 7.07
C ASN A 24 9.11 -6.94 5.71
N ARG A 25 8.02 -7.70 5.49
CA ARG A 25 7.73 -8.35 4.19
C ARG A 25 7.59 -7.34 3.05
N SER A 26 6.96 -6.20 3.33
CA SER A 26 6.78 -5.15 2.31
C SER A 26 8.11 -4.56 1.83
N LYS A 27 9.14 -4.55 2.69
CA LYS A 27 10.48 -4.07 2.31
C LYS A 27 11.11 -4.94 1.23
N THR A 28 10.85 -6.25 1.23
CA THR A 28 11.32 -7.16 0.18
C THR A 28 10.68 -6.83 -1.16
N TYR A 29 9.35 -6.65 -1.20
CA TYR A 29 8.67 -6.26 -2.43
C TYR A 29 9.09 -4.88 -2.92
N ALA A 30 9.24 -3.92 -2.00
CA ALA A 30 9.75 -2.60 -2.33
C ALA A 30 11.15 -2.68 -2.92
N SER A 31 12.07 -3.41 -2.26
CA SER A 31 13.43 -3.62 -2.77
C SER A 31 13.45 -4.28 -4.14
N TYR A 32 12.55 -5.22 -4.42
CA TYR A 32 12.42 -5.84 -5.73
C TYR A 32 11.96 -4.84 -6.79
N ALA A 33 10.92 -4.05 -6.50
CA ALA A 33 10.40 -3.03 -7.40
C ALA A 33 11.43 -1.92 -7.70
N LEU A 34 12.38 -1.67 -6.78
CA LEU A 34 13.50 -0.75 -7.02
C LEU A 34 14.50 -1.30 -8.04
N THR A 35 14.77 -2.61 -7.99
CA THR A 35 15.78 -3.25 -8.82
C THR A 35 15.22 -3.77 -10.15
N HIS A 36 13.89 -3.93 -10.26
CA HIS A 36 13.18 -4.43 -11.43
C HIS A 36 11.93 -3.56 -11.74
N PRO A 37 12.08 -2.24 -11.99
CA PRO A 37 10.96 -1.32 -12.18
C PRO A 37 10.15 -1.56 -13.48
N ASP A 38 10.72 -2.31 -14.41
CA ASP A 38 10.12 -2.83 -15.63
C ASP A 38 9.27 -4.10 -15.40
N GLU A 39 9.40 -4.75 -14.24
CA GLU A 39 8.59 -5.90 -13.84
C GLU A 39 7.51 -5.56 -12.80
N LEU A 40 7.87 -4.81 -11.75
CA LEU A 40 7.00 -4.50 -10.61
C LEU A 40 7.12 -3.04 -10.19
N GLN A 41 5.96 -2.42 -9.97
CA GLN A 41 5.84 -1.04 -9.50
C GLN A 41 4.90 -0.99 -8.30
N ILE A 42 5.43 -0.58 -7.14
CA ILE A 42 4.59 -0.30 -5.98
C ILE A 42 4.06 1.13 -6.09
N VAL A 43 2.74 1.26 -6.16
CA VAL A 43 2.04 2.54 -6.44
C VAL A 43 1.22 3.07 -5.26
N GLY A 44 1.21 2.36 -4.13
CA GLY A 44 0.45 2.72 -2.93
C GLY A 44 0.92 1.96 -1.69
N VAL A 45 0.86 2.58 -0.51
CA VAL A 45 1.10 1.96 0.80
C VAL A 45 -0.05 2.33 1.70
N ILE A 46 -0.70 1.32 2.26
CA ILE A 46 -1.74 1.46 3.27
C ILE A 46 -1.16 0.88 4.55
N ASP A 47 -1.04 1.71 5.58
CA ASP A 47 -0.71 1.30 6.94
C ASP A 47 -1.34 2.35 7.87
N PRO A 48 -1.92 1.98 9.03
CA PRO A 48 -2.49 2.97 9.96
C PRO A 48 -1.42 3.96 10.44
N GLU A 49 -0.20 3.48 10.65
CA GLU A 49 0.87 4.26 11.24
C GLU A 49 1.62 5.08 10.19
N GLU A 50 1.58 6.40 10.33
CA GLU A 50 2.20 7.33 9.38
C GLU A 50 3.71 7.10 9.26
N ILE A 51 4.40 6.89 10.38
CA ILE A 51 5.84 6.64 10.42
C ILE A 51 6.20 5.41 9.57
N ARG A 52 5.36 4.38 9.56
CA ARG A 52 5.60 3.15 8.79
C ARG A 52 5.40 3.37 7.29
N ARG A 53 4.39 4.16 6.90
CA ARG A 53 4.18 4.58 5.50
C ARG A 53 5.39 5.35 4.99
N HIS A 54 5.81 6.41 5.70
CA HIS A 54 6.97 7.23 5.31
C HIS A 54 8.26 6.43 5.27
N ARG A 55 8.52 5.56 6.24
CA ARG A 55 9.71 4.72 6.23
C ARG A 55 9.78 3.83 4.99
N LEU A 56 8.65 3.23 4.57
CA LEU A 56 8.62 2.41 3.37
C LEU A 56 8.76 3.26 2.09
N ALA A 57 8.12 4.43 2.04
CA ALA A 57 8.20 5.36 0.91
C ALA A 57 9.59 6.02 0.75
N SER A 58 10.31 6.25 1.86
CA SER A 58 11.66 6.85 1.87
C SER A 58 12.76 5.93 1.31
N GLY A 59 12.46 4.66 1.08
CA GLY A 59 13.38 3.68 0.49
C GLY A 59 13.51 3.85 -1.03
N GLY A 60 14.25 4.87 -1.48
CA GLY A 60 15.03 4.84 -2.72
C GLY A 60 14.33 4.78 -4.09
N GLY A 61 12.99 4.85 -4.19
CA GLY A 61 12.31 4.79 -5.49
C GLY A 61 11.03 5.60 -5.54
N TRP A 62 11.20 6.90 -5.76
CA TRP A 62 10.14 7.89 -5.92
C TRP A 62 9.36 7.80 -7.24
N LEU A 63 9.28 6.63 -7.87
CA LEU A 63 8.62 6.56 -9.17
C LEU A 63 7.10 6.70 -9.06
N PHE A 64 6.48 6.31 -7.93
CA PHE A 64 5.02 6.26 -7.80
C PHE A 64 4.43 6.78 -6.48
N PHE A 65 5.23 6.94 -5.43
CA PHE A 65 4.83 7.63 -4.19
C PHE A 65 5.06 9.12 -4.29
N ARG A 66 4.33 9.73 -5.20
CA ARG A 66 4.41 11.16 -5.48
C ARG A 66 3.03 11.75 -5.28
N ASP A 67 2.98 12.94 -4.72
CA ASP A 67 1.72 13.68 -4.55
C ASP A 67 1.02 13.87 -5.90
N ASP A 68 1.78 13.99 -7.00
CA ASP A 68 1.28 14.11 -8.37
C ASP A 68 0.64 12.83 -8.95
N LYS A 69 0.74 11.68 -8.27
CA LYS A 69 0.11 10.41 -8.66
C LYS A 69 -1.04 10.01 -7.74
N ALA A 70 -1.29 10.74 -6.67
CA ALA A 70 -2.43 10.48 -5.79
C ALA A 70 -3.74 10.65 -6.59
N PRO A 71 -4.75 9.79 -6.39
CA PRO A 71 -6.07 10.02 -6.96
C PRO A 71 -6.61 11.39 -6.54
N GLU A 72 -7.37 12.04 -7.41
CA GLU A 72 -8.01 13.30 -7.06
C GLU A 72 -8.90 13.12 -5.83
N GLY A 73 -8.79 14.02 -4.85
CA GLY A 73 -9.48 13.93 -3.57
C GLY A 73 -8.89 12.92 -2.57
N ALA A 74 -7.80 12.23 -2.91
CA ALA A 74 -7.08 11.40 -1.95
C ALA A 74 -6.36 12.26 -0.90
N GLY A 75 -6.55 11.89 0.37
CA GLY A 75 -5.91 12.56 1.50
C GLY A 75 -4.57 11.95 1.90
N THR A 76 -3.86 12.66 2.77
CA THR A 76 -2.62 12.16 3.42
C THR A 76 -2.89 11.09 4.49
N ARG A 77 -4.14 11.01 4.98
CA ARG A 77 -4.63 10.02 5.94
C ARG A 77 -6.07 9.66 5.59
N CYS A 78 -6.37 8.36 5.48
CA CYS A 78 -7.67 7.87 5.04
C CYS A 78 -8.83 8.42 5.86
N LEU A 79 -8.73 8.37 7.19
CA LEU A 79 -9.85 8.69 8.09
C LEU A 79 -10.08 10.18 8.33
N THR A 80 -9.11 11.04 8.01
CA THR A 80 -9.17 12.46 8.38
C THR A 80 -9.15 13.40 7.18
N HIS A 81 -8.42 13.07 6.11
CA HIS A 81 -8.13 14.03 5.02
C HIS A 81 -8.54 13.52 3.63
N CYS A 82 -9.24 12.38 3.52
CA CYS A 82 -9.47 11.71 2.24
C CYS A 82 -10.95 11.82 1.81
N LEU A 83 -11.23 12.60 0.77
CA LEU A 83 -12.60 12.84 0.26
C LEU A 83 -13.20 11.60 -0.42
N ILE A 84 -12.35 10.73 -0.95
CA ILE A 84 -12.77 9.50 -1.64
C ILE A 84 -12.82 8.28 -0.71
N GLU A 85 -12.63 8.45 0.60
CA GLU A 85 -12.46 7.34 1.56
C GLU A 85 -13.58 6.30 1.48
N ALA A 86 -14.84 6.74 1.47
CA ALA A 86 -16.01 5.86 1.51
C ALA A 86 -16.11 4.92 0.29
N GLU A 87 -15.61 5.34 -0.87
CA GLU A 87 -15.66 4.58 -2.12
C GLU A 87 -14.31 3.90 -2.43
N CYS A 88 -13.25 4.26 -1.72
CA CYS A 88 -11.92 3.75 -1.94
C CYS A 88 -11.82 2.27 -1.56
N LEU A 89 -11.53 1.41 -2.54
CA LEU A 89 -11.24 -0.03 -2.33
C LEU A 89 -10.09 -0.26 -1.34
N TYR A 90 -9.23 0.73 -1.17
CA TYR A 90 -8.03 0.71 -0.35
C TYR A 90 -8.19 1.42 0.99
N SER A 91 -9.39 1.88 1.35
CA SER A 91 -9.63 2.59 2.61
C SER A 91 -9.13 1.79 3.82
N ALA A 92 -8.31 2.43 4.66
CA ALA A 92 -7.87 1.86 5.93
C ALA A 92 -9.06 1.54 6.86
N ARG A 93 -10.13 2.33 6.84
CA ARG A 93 -11.39 2.05 7.57
C ARG A 93 -11.96 0.71 7.13
N ARG A 94 -12.18 0.57 5.83
CA ARG A 94 -12.77 -0.63 5.24
C ARG A 94 -11.91 -1.85 5.51
N GLN A 95 -10.61 -1.76 5.28
CA GLN A 95 -9.71 -2.90 5.42
C GLN A 95 -9.50 -3.31 6.89
N TYR A 96 -9.22 -2.36 7.77
CA TYR A 96 -8.77 -2.66 9.13
C TYR A 96 -9.88 -2.62 10.18
N VAL A 97 -10.88 -1.76 10.01
CA VAL A 97 -11.97 -1.58 10.98
C VAL A 97 -13.16 -2.46 10.61
N GLU A 98 -13.71 -2.28 9.41
CA GLU A 98 -14.96 -2.93 9.00
C GLU A 98 -14.75 -4.42 8.66
N LEU A 99 -13.73 -4.73 7.85
CA LEU A 99 -13.39 -6.11 7.50
C LEU A 99 -12.50 -6.78 8.55
N ASN A 100 -12.06 -6.04 9.57
CA ASN A 100 -11.15 -6.48 10.64
C ASN A 100 -9.93 -7.27 10.14
N ARG A 101 -9.39 -6.92 8.96
CA ARG A 101 -8.29 -7.68 8.39
C ARG A 101 -7.02 -7.45 9.18
N TRP A 102 -6.31 -8.55 9.48
CA TRP A 102 -5.01 -8.53 10.14
C TRP A 102 -5.03 -7.84 11.52
N GLY A 103 -6.15 -7.90 12.26
CA GLY A 103 -6.33 -7.17 13.52
C GLY A 103 -5.19 -7.34 14.53
N VAL A 104 -4.66 -8.56 14.71
CA VAL A 104 -3.50 -8.83 15.58
C VAL A 104 -2.21 -8.09 15.20
N TYR A 105 -2.07 -7.71 13.93
CA TYR A 105 -0.90 -6.98 13.42
C TYR A 105 -1.12 -5.47 13.41
N VAL A 106 -2.34 -5.05 13.08
CA VAL A 106 -2.71 -3.63 12.92
C VAL A 106 -2.84 -2.97 14.28
N TRP A 107 -3.51 -3.63 15.23
CA TRP A 107 -3.88 -3.05 16.53
C TRP A 107 -2.86 -3.31 17.62
N ARG A 108 -1.62 -3.69 17.27
CA ARG A 108 -0.57 -4.03 18.24
C ARG A 108 -0.25 -2.89 19.20
N SER A 109 -0.37 -1.63 18.77
CA SER A 109 -0.15 -0.45 19.63
C SER A 109 -1.18 -0.33 20.75
N ILE A 110 -2.41 -0.76 20.49
CA ILE A 110 -3.56 -0.65 21.40
C ILE A 110 -4.02 -2.02 21.96
N GLU A 111 -3.30 -3.10 21.66
CA GLU A 111 -3.62 -4.46 22.11
C GLU A 111 -3.64 -4.59 23.65
N HIS A 112 -2.95 -3.69 24.35
CA HIS A 112 -2.91 -3.64 25.80
C HIS A 112 -4.23 -3.14 26.42
N LEU A 113 -5.12 -2.49 25.65
CA LEU A 113 -6.41 -1.95 26.09
C LEU A 113 -7.51 -3.01 26.21
N ARG A 114 -7.15 -4.25 26.59
CA ARG A 114 -8.05 -5.41 26.55
C ARG A 114 -9.37 -5.18 27.31
N PRO A 115 -10.53 -5.68 26.82
CA PRO A 115 -10.75 -6.59 25.66
C PRO A 115 -10.54 -5.94 24.27
N GLU A 116 -10.80 -6.65 23.15
CA GLU A 116 -10.53 -6.13 21.79
C GLU A 116 -10.90 -4.65 21.61
N PRO A 117 -10.05 -3.82 20.98
CA PRO A 117 -10.31 -2.39 20.87
C PRO A 117 -11.65 -2.08 20.20
N SER A 118 -12.37 -1.10 20.74
CA SER A 118 -13.63 -0.60 20.17
C SER A 118 -13.40 0.03 18.80
N VAL A 119 -14.49 0.24 18.04
CA VAL A 119 -14.41 0.88 16.73
C VAL A 119 -13.86 2.31 16.86
N GLU A 120 -14.29 3.04 17.88
CA GLU A 120 -13.82 4.40 18.16
C GLU A 120 -12.31 4.42 18.42
N GLN A 121 -11.80 3.48 19.24
CA GLN A 121 -10.37 3.34 19.52
C GLN A 121 -9.54 2.95 18.29
N LYS A 122 -10.15 2.33 17.29
CA LYS A 122 -9.50 1.98 16.01
C LYS A 122 -9.50 3.14 15.01
N LEU A 123 -10.34 4.15 15.22
CA LEU A 123 -10.50 5.30 14.32
C LEU A 123 -9.70 6.53 14.79
N ASP A 124 -9.34 6.59 16.06
CA ASP A 124 -8.47 7.60 16.68
C ASP A 124 -7.01 7.49 16.16
#